data_AF-A0A356KV82-F1
#
_entry.id   AF-A0A356KV82-F1
#
_cell.length_a   1.000
_cell.length_b   1.000
_cell.length_c   1.000
_cell.angle_alpha   90.00
_cell.angle_beta   90.00
_cell.angle_gamma   90.00
#
_symmetry.space_group_name_H-M   'P 1'
#
loop_
_entity.id
_entity.type
_entity.pdbx_description
1 polymer ?
#
loop_
_entity_poly.entity_id
_entity_poly.type
_entity_poly.pdbx_seq_one_letter_code
_entity_poly.pdbx_strand_id
1 'polypeptide(L)'
;MNTAVIRDRGKQYRVQEGQVLEIDLMQDAKDGAAVTFDEVLLTSNGEGEVKVGTPKVDGATVSGTVTKAVHKGKKIDVVHFRRRKDSMSKIGHRQRYTHVKITGINAG
;
A
#
# COMPACT_ATOMS: atom_id res chain seq x y z
N MET A 1 -8.04 11.48 -15.54
CA MET A 1 -7.53 11.32 -14.14
C MET A 1 -6.40 10.33 -14.19
N ASN A 2 -5.20 10.74 -13.77
CA ASN A 2 -4.02 9.90 -13.88
C ASN A 2 -4.09 8.74 -12.89
N THR A 3 -3.85 7.54 -13.38
CA THR A 3 -3.84 6.30 -12.61
C THR A 3 -2.54 5.55 -12.86
N ALA A 4 -2.08 4.84 -11.84
CA ALA A 4 -0.95 3.93 -11.99
C ALA A 4 -1.19 2.65 -11.19
N VAL A 5 -0.45 1.60 -11.55
CA VAL A 5 -0.33 0.39 -10.75
C VAL A 5 1.10 0.30 -10.25
N ILE A 6 1.28 0.35 -8.93
CA ILE A 6 2.59 0.23 -8.28
C ILE A 6 2.74 -1.17 -7.68
N ARG A 7 3.98 -1.65 -7.60
CA ARG A 7 4.33 -2.81 -6.78
C ARG A 7 5.10 -2.34 -5.55
N ASP A 8 4.66 -2.78 -4.38
CA ASP A 8 5.37 -2.57 -3.12
C ASP A 8 5.36 -3.86 -2.31
N ARG A 9 6.54 -4.28 -1.82
CA ARG A 9 6.72 -5.45 -0.93
C ARG A 9 5.99 -6.72 -1.38
N GLY A 10 5.89 -6.95 -2.69
CA GLY A 10 5.26 -8.12 -3.29
C GLY A 10 3.75 -8.02 -3.53
N LYS A 11 3.11 -6.89 -3.19
CA LYS A 11 1.71 -6.58 -3.49
C LYS A 11 1.61 -5.52 -4.56
N GLN A 12 0.49 -5.52 -5.30
CA GLN A 12 0.20 -4.50 -6.31
C GLN A 12 -0.97 -3.64 -5.86
N TYR A 13 -0.85 -2.34 -6.09
CA TYR A 13 -1.85 -1.36 -5.71
C TYR A 13 -2.19 -0.47 -6.90
N ARG A 14 -3.48 -0.28 -7.15
CA ARG A 14 -3.96 0.78 -8.04
C ARG A 14 -3.97 2.09 -7.26
N VAL A 15 -3.35 3.10 -7.82
CA VAL A 15 -3.22 4.42 -7.21
C VAL A 15 -3.73 5.51 -8.12
N GLN A 16 -4.29 6.54 -7.50
CA GLN A 16 -4.71 7.80 -8.09
C GLN A 16 -4.09 8.94 -7.34
N GLU A 17 -3.84 10.05 -8.02
CA GLU A 17 -3.37 11.27 -7.37
C GLU A 17 -4.39 11.75 -6.31
N GLY A 18 -3.91 12.12 -5.12
CA GLY A 18 -4.73 12.54 -4.00
C GLY A 18 -5.31 11.41 -3.14
N GLN A 19 -5.24 10.16 -3.59
CA GLN A 19 -5.72 8.99 -2.84
C GLN A 19 -4.83 8.69 -1.62
N VAL A 20 -5.44 8.23 -0.53
CA VAL A 20 -4.71 7.63 0.61
C VAL A 20 -4.68 6.12 0.44
N LEU A 21 -3.49 5.55 0.42
CA LEU A 21 -3.21 4.13 0.30
C LEU A 21 -2.74 3.57 1.63
N GLU A 22 -3.26 2.39 2.00
CA GLU A 22 -2.77 1.61 3.13
C GLU A 22 -1.81 0.52 2.61
N ILE A 23 -0.55 0.61 3.00
CA ILE A 23 0.51 -0.32 2.61
C ILE A 23 1.08 -1.06 3.83
N ASP A 24 1.84 -2.12 3.57
CA ASP A 24 2.57 -2.83 4.61
C ASP A 24 3.51 -1.90 5.37
N LEU A 25 3.74 -2.20 6.65
CA LEU A 25 4.46 -1.31 7.55
C LEU A 25 5.88 -1.01 7.06
N MET A 26 6.18 0.28 6.89
CA MET A 26 7.54 0.77 6.71
C MET A 26 8.17 1.02 8.09
N GLN A 27 9.19 0.26 8.48
CA GLN A 27 9.77 0.35 9.83
C GLN A 27 10.40 1.72 10.14
N ASP A 28 11.05 2.32 9.15
CA ASP A 28 11.81 3.57 9.31
C ASP A 28 11.06 4.83 8.82
N ALA A 29 9.79 4.68 8.43
CA ALA A 29 8.99 5.81 7.98
C ALA A 29 8.61 6.73 9.14
N LYS A 30 8.63 8.04 8.87
CA LYS A 30 8.16 9.09 9.79
C LYS A 30 6.92 9.74 9.21
N ASP A 31 6.06 10.26 10.07
CA ASP A 31 4.93 11.08 9.65
C ASP A 31 5.44 12.31 8.86
N GLY A 32 4.82 12.58 7.72
CA GLY A 32 5.22 13.66 6.81
C GLY A 32 6.41 13.34 5.90
N ALA A 33 7.03 12.16 6.00
CA ALA A 33 8.14 11.79 5.13
C ALA A 33 7.67 11.62 3.67
N ALA A 34 8.49 12.09 2.72
CA ALA A 34 8.29 11.81 1.31
C ALA A 34 8.66 10.35 1.01
N VAL A 35 7.87 9.70 0.16
CA VAL A 35 8.09 8.32 -0.30
C VAL A 35 7.96 8.31 -1.81
N THR A 36 8.89 7.64 -2.47
CA THR A 36 8.92 7.49 -3.92
C THR A 36 8.84 6.00 -4.25
N PHE A 37 7.95 5.63 -5.17
CA PHE A 37 7.77 4.27 -5.66
C PHE A 37 8.28 4.20 -7.10
N ASP A 38 9.38 3.45 -7.28
CA ASP A 38 10.05 3.30 -8.58
C ASP A 38 9.52 2.10 -9.38
N GLU A 39 8.84 1.16 -8.73
CA GLU A 39 8.22 0.00 -9.39
C GLU A 39 6.80 0.33 -9.85
N VAL A 40 6.72 1.02 -10.98
CA VAL A 40 5.46 1.30 -11.66
C VAL A 40 5.26 0.30 -12.80
N LEU A 41 4.18 -0.47 -12.75
CA LEU A 41 3.88 -1.52 -13.74
C LEU A 41 3.02 -1.01 -14.90
N LEU A 42 2.19 -0.01 -14.63
CA LEU A 42 1.24 0.56 -15.58
C LEU A 42 0.98 2.02 -15.23
N THR A 43 0.88 2.87 -16.25
CA THR A 43 0.37 4.24 -16.12
C THR A 43 -0.74 4.49 -17.14
N SER A 44 -1.74 5.28 -16.76
CA SER A 44 -2.79 5.76 -17.67
C SER A 44 -3.15 7.20 -17.36
N ASN A 45 -3.29 8.00 -18.42
CA ASN A 45 -3.71 9.40 -18.35
C ASN A 45 -5.24 9.57 -18.25
N GLY A 46 -6.00 8.47 -18.39
CA GLY A 46 -7.46 8.49 -18.38
C GLY A 46 -8.11 9.04 -19.65
N GLU A 47 -7.31 9.37 -20.67
CA GLU A 47 -7.76 9.80 -22.02
C GLU A 47 -7.66 8.67 -23.05
N GLY A 48 -7.34 7.45 -22.59
CA GLY A 48 -7.25 6.23 -23.41
C GLY A 48 -5.83 5.74 -23.65
N GLU A 49 -4.82 6.54 -23.31
CA GLU A 49 -3.43 6.12 -23.40
C GLU A 49 -3.04 5.33 -22.14
N VAL A 50 -2.58 4.09 -22.35
CA VAL A 50 -2.15 3.18 -21.29
C VAL A 50 -0.75 2.68 -21.66
N LYS A 51 0.24 3.02 -20.84
CA LYS A 51 1.59 2.45 -20.97
C LYS A 51 1.67 1.25 -20.03
N VAL A 52 1.93 0.08 -20.61
CA VAL A 52 2.14 -1.17 -19.85
C VAL A 52 3.62 -1.49 -19.88
N GLY A 53 4.21 -1.69 -18.70
CA GLY A 53 5.63 -2.01 -18.56
C GLY A 53 5.97 -3.46 -18.88
N THR A 54 7.19 -3.70 -19.34
CA THR A 54 7.78 -5.03 -19.51
C THR A 54 9.21 -5.03 -18.95
N PRO A 55 9.44 -5.26 -17.65
CA PRO A 55 8.52 -5.60 -16.54
C PRO A 55 8.00 -4.40 -15.73
N LYS A 56 8.56 -3.20 -15.93
CA LYS A 56 8.13 -1.91 -15.36
C LYS A 56 8.08 -0.86 -16.47
N VAL A 57 7.40 0.25 -16.24
CA VAL A 57 7.39 1.39 -17.17
C VAL A 57 8.66 2.20 -16.90
N ASP A 58 9.55 2.29 -17.89
CA ASP A 58 10.82 3.01 -17.72
C ASP A 58 10.59 4.51 -17.49
N GLY A 59 11.29 5.07 -16.50
CA GLY A 59 11.18 6.49 -16.12
C GLY A 59 9.93 6.85 -15.32
N ALA A 60 8.97 5.94 -15.17
CA ALA A 60 7.75 6.21 -14.39
C ALA A 60 8.03 6.13 -12.88
N THR A 61 7.54 7.11 -12.14
CA THR A 61 7.66 7.17 -10.67
C THR A 61 6.36 7.66 -10.05
N VAL A 62 6.02 7.12 -8.88
CA VAL A 62 4.89 7.61 -8.09
C VAL A 62 5.43 8.22 -6.81
N SER A 63 5.06 9.48 -6.56
CA SER A 63 5.42 10.20 -5.35
C SER A 63 4.26 10.20 -4.36
N GLY A 64 4.59 10.13 -3.07
CA GLY A 64 3.62 10.24 -2.00
C GLY A 64 4.23 10.78 -0.70
N THR A 65 3.36 11.03 0.27
CA THR A 65 3.71 11.49 1.61
C THR A 65 3.10 10.56 2.63
N VAL A 66 3.89 10.13 3.61
CA VAL A 66 3.41 9.32 4.73
C VAL A 66 2.52 10.19 5.61
N THR A 67 1.23 9.88 5.65
CA THR A 67 0.28 10.58 6.53
C THR A 67 0.27 9.98 7.93
N LYS A 68 0.44 8.65 8.04
CA LYS A 68 0.62 7.94 9.30
C LYS A 68 1.62 6.80 9.12
N ALA A 69 2.76 6.90 9.79
CA ALA A 69 3.81 5.89 9.80
C ALA A 69 3.32 4.57 10.39
N VAL A 70 2.55 4.65 11.48
CA VAL A 70 2.00 3.48 12.17
C VAL A 70 0.49 3.62 12.34
N HIS A 71 -0.26 2.96 11.47
CA HIS A 71 -1.70 2.76 11.58
C HIS A 71 -2.00 1.34 12.09
N LYS A 72 -2.84 1.21 13.12
CA LYS A 72 -3.34 -0.11 13.56
C LYS A 72 -4.65 -0.40 12.86
N GLY A 73 -4.67 -1.45 12.04
CA GLY A 73 -5.87 -1.91 11.37
C GLY A 73 -6.95 -2.44 12.32
N LYS A 74 -8.02 -2.96 11.72
CA LYS A 74 -9.11 -3.58 12.45
C LYS A 74 -8.59 -4.75 13.29
N LYS A 75 -9.08 -4.88 14.52
CA LYS A 75 -8.75 -6.01 15.38
C LYS A 75 -9.33 -7.29 14.80
N ILE A 76 -8.50 -8.31 14.65
CA ILE A 76 -8.88 -9.67 14.32
C ILE A 76 -8.76 -10.48 15.61
N ASP A 77 -9.83 -11.17 15.99
CA ASP A 77 -9.82 -12.09 17.13
C ASP A 77 -9.54 -13.51 16.62
N VAL A 78 -8.50 -14.14 17.13
CA VAL A 78 -8.13 -15.52 16.85
C VAL A 78 -8.50 -16.35 18.07
N VAL A 79 -9.35 -17.36 17.86
CA VAL A 79 -9.81 -18.26 18.92
C VAL A 79 -9.36 -19.69 18.60
N HIS A 80 -8.65 -20.32 19.53
CA HIS A 80 -8.36 -21.75 19.48
C HIS A 80 -9.13 -22.45 20.59
N PHE A 81 -9.95 -23.43 20.22
CA PHE A 81 -10.76 -24.19 21.15
C PHE A 81 -10.55 -25.69 20.93
N ARG A 82 -10.29 -26.44 22.02
CA ARG A 82 -10.20 -27.90 21.99
C ARG A 82 -11.38 -28.48 22.77
N ARG A 83 -12.29 -29.13 22.04
CA ARG A 83 -13.51 -29.73 22.59
C ARG A 83 -13.17 -30.76 23.68
N ARG A 84 -13.89 -30.69 24.82
CA ARG A 84 -13.75 -31.62 25.98
C ARG A 84 -12.35 -31.67 26.61
N LYS A 85 -11.51 -30.66 26.38
CA LYS A 85 -10.17 -30.54 27.00
C LYS A 85 -10.04 -29.35 27.94
N ASP A 86 -11.16 -28.67 28.24
CA ASP A 86 -11.22 -27.42 29.00
C ASP A 86 -10.14 -26.42 28.57
N SER A 87 -9.97 -26.31 27.25
CA SER A 87 -8.89 -25.54 26.64
C SER A 87 -9.46 -24.62 25.57
N MET A 88 -9.42 -23.33 25.86
CA MET A 88 -9.82 -22.24 24.99
C MET A 88 -8.84 -21.08 25.15
N SER A 89 -8.29 -20.57 24.05
CA SER A 89 -7.50 -19.35 24.04
C SER A 89 -8.08 -18.36 23.04
N LYS A 90 -8.12 -17.09 23.42
CA LYS A 90 -8.55 -15.98 22.57
C LYS A 90 -7.45 -14.92 22.56
N ILE A 91 -6.91 -14.63 21.39
CA ILE A 91 -5.84 -13.64 21.20
C ILE A 91 -6.31 -12.63 20.15
N GLY A 92 -6.08 -11.36 20.42
CA GLY A 92 -6.35 -10.30 19.45
C GLY A 92 -5.09 -9.94 18.66
N HIS A 93 -5.22 -9.76 17.35
CA HIS A 93 -4.18 -9.17 16.50
C HIS A 93 -4.69 -7.87 15.88
N ARG A 94 -3.82 -6.86 15.82
CA ARG A 94 -4.05 -5.64 15.02
C ARG A 94 -2.84 -5.46 14.13
N GLN A 95 -3.03 -5.75 12.84
CA GLN A 95 -1.97 -5.56 11.86
C GLN A 95 -1.60 -4.08 11.79
N ARG A 96 -0.30 -3.81 11.73
CA ARG A 96 0.24 -2.46 11.58
C ARG A 96 0.47 -2.19 10.10
N TYR A 97 0.09 -1.01 9.66
CA TYR A 97 0.19 -0.52 8.30
C TYR A 97 0.79 0.89 8.28
N THR A 98 1.18 1.34 7.11
CA THR A 98 1.57 2.73 6.86
C THR A 98 0.56 3.35 5.90
N HIS A 99 0.07 4.56 6.22
CA HIS A 99 -0.80 5.33 5.34
C HIS A 99 0.04 6.30 4.53
N VAL A 100 -0.10 6.23 3.20
CA VAL A 100 0.61 7.08 2.25
C VAL A 100 -0.41 7.81 1.40
N LYS A 101 -0.34 9.13 1.35
CA LYS A 101 -1.12 9.93 0.40
C LYS A 101 -0.31 10.10 -0.87
N ILE A 102 -0.89 9.76 -2.02
CA ILE A 102 -0.24 9.92 -3.31
C ILE A 102 -0.28 11.39 -3.72
N THR A 103 0.89 11.96 -4.01
CA THR A 103 1.06 13.37 -4.37
C THR A 103 1.17 13.59 -5.87
N GLY A 104 1.64 12.61 -6.63
CA GLY A 104 1.78 12.75 -8.08
C GLY A 104 2.25 11.48 -8.75
N ILE A 105 1.89 11.35 -10.02
CA ILE A 105 2.26 10.24 -10.89
C ILE A 105 3.05 10.83 -12.07
N ASN A 106 4.33 10.47 -12.17
CA ASN A 106 5.15 10.78 -13.34
C ASN A 106 5.13 9.58 -14.29
N ALA A 107 4.69 9.81 -15.53
CA ALA A 107 4.44 8.75 -16.51
C ALA A 107 5.64 8.44 -17.43
N GLY A 108 6.78 9.11 -17.25
CA GLY A 108 7.94 9.00 -18.16
C GLY A 108 7.72 9.71 -19.49
#